data_AF-A0A936HAG6-F1
#
_entry.id   AF-A0A936HAG6-F1
#
_cell.length_a   1.000
_cell.length_b   1.000
_cell.length_c   1.000
_cell.angle_alpha   90.00
_cell.angle_beta   90.00
_cell.angle_gamma   90.00
#
_symmetry.space_group_name_H-M   'P 1'
#
loop_
_entity.id
_entity.type
_entity.pdbx_description
1 polymer ?
#
loop_
_entity_poly.entity_id
_entity_poly.type
_entity_poly.pdbx_seq_one_letter_code
_entity_poly.pdbx_strand_id
1 'polypeptide(L)'
;MYLCICKAVTDRQIRQAVEQGVRTMGDLSVRFGIGIECGKCIDSVREALDACLAAPPQDMAAAAPPAAAQAGAAPPGADLAPAPAAAQPASQQTAWFAIDL
;
A
#
# COMPACT_ATOMS: atom_id res chain seq x y z
N MET A 1 8.65 10.53 7.58
CA MET A 1 8.02 11.34 6.51
C MET A 1 7.08 10.48 5.68
N TYR A 2 6.03 11.03 5.07
CA TYR A 2 5.24 10.31 4.03
C TYR A 2 5.95 10.39 2.68
N LEU A 3 6.17 9.24 2.06
CA LEU A 3 6.74 9.12 0.72
C LEU A 3 5.67 8.95 -0.36
N CYS A 4 4.53 8.32 -0.03
CA CYS A 4 3.37 8.26 -0.92
C CYS A 4 2.12 8.74 -0.17
N ILE A 5 1.56 9.87 -0.62
CA ILE A 5 0.35 10.44 -0.02
C ILE A 5 -0.88 9.61 -0.40
N CYS A 6 -0.97 9.15 -1.65
CA CYS A 6 -2.13 8.39 -2.16
C CYS A 6 -2.36 7.08 -1.42
N LYS A 7 -1.29 6.47 -0.89
CA LYS A 7 -1.32 5.20 -0.15
C LYS A 7 -0.96 5.37 1.33
N ALA A 8 -0.76 6.61 1.79
CA ALA A 8 -0.30 6.93 3.15
C ALA A 8 0.93 6.09 3.58
N VAL A 9 1.93 5.97 2.70
CA VAL A 9 3.16 5.21 2.97
C VAL A 9 4.24 6.13 3.47
N THR A 10 4.88 5.74 4.56
CA THR A 10 5.96 6.47 5.23
C THR A 10 7.32 5.86 4.96
N ASP A 11 8.36 6.68 5.11
CA ASP A 11 9.76 6.26 5.07
C ASP A 11 10.05 5.09 6.03
N ARG A 12 9.49 5.12 7.25
CA ARG A 12 9.64 4.02 8.22
C ARG A 12 9.09 2.70 7.70
N GLN A 13 7.95 2.73 7.00
CA GLN A 13 7.37 1.53 6.40
C GLN A 13 8.24 0.98 5.26
N ILE A 14 8.89 1.84 4.47
CA ILE A 14 9.85 1.41 3.45
C ILE A 14 11.06 0.75 4.10
N ARG A 15 11.67 1.39 5.11
CA ARG A 15 12.81 0.81 5.87
C ARG A 15 12.46 -0.55 6.46
N GLN A 16 11.33 -0.65 7.15
CA GLN A 16 10.88 -1.91 7.73
C GLN A 16 10.60 -2.97 6.66
N ALA A 17 10.11 -2.58 5.48
CA ALA A 17 9.92 -3.52 4.38
C ALA A 17 11.26 -4.06 3.85
N VAL A 18 12.27 -3.19 3.77
CA VAL A 18 13.65 -3.57 3.41
C VAL A 18 14.24 -4.51 4.47
N GLU A 19 14.07 -4.23 5.76
CA GLU A 19 14.49 -5.16 6.83
C GLU A 19 13.83 -6.54 6.69
N GLN A 20 12.61 -6.59 6.15
CA GLN A 20 11.85 -7.81 5.89
C GLN A 20 12.13 -8.46 4.53
N GLY A 21 13.14 -7.99 3.79
CA GLY A 21 13.61 -8.63 2.55
C GLY A 21 13.15 -7.99 1.26
N VAL A 22 12.43 -6.86 1.28
CA VAL A 22 12.11 -6.12 0.05
C VAL A 22 13.38 -5.52 -0.55
N ARG A 23 13.66 -5.80 -1.83
CA ARG A 23 14.87 -5.32 -2.51
C ARG A 23 14.57 -4.49 -3.76
N THR A 24 13.34 -4.51 -4.26
CA THR A 24 12.99 -3.82 -5.50
C THR A 24 11.79 -2.89 -5.35
N MET A 25 11.69 -1.92 -6.25
CA MET A 25 10.51 -1.06 -6.35
C MET A 25 9.24 -1.86 -6.68
N GLY A 26 9.37 -2.97 -7.42
CA GLY A 26 8.28 -3.88 -7.72
C GLY A 26 7.69 -4.50 -6.45
N ASP A 27 8.55 -4.98 -5.54
CA ASP A 27 8.13 -5.55 -4.26
C ASP A 27 7.38 -4.51 -3.41
N LEU A 28 7.88 -3.27 -3.37
CA LEU A 28 7.20 -2.18 -2.66
C LEU A 28 5.84 -1.85 -3.31
N SER A 29 5.76 -1.89 -4.63
CA SER A 29 4.52 -1.63 -5.38
C SER A 29 3.48 -2.73 -5.12
N VAL A 30 3.88 -3.99 -5.12
CA VAL A 30 3.01 -5.14 -4.77
C VAL A 30 2.55 -5.04 -3.32
N ARG A 31 3.46 -4.65 -2.41
CA ARG A 31 3.18 -4.64 -0.97
C ARG A 31 2.34 -3.47 -0.51
N PHE A 32 2.55 -2.27 -1.07
CA PHE A 32 1.94 -1.03 -0.59
C PHE A 32 1.05 -0.33 -1.63
N GLY A 33 1.02 -0.81 -2.88
CA GLY A 33 0.28 -0.18 -3.97
C GLY A 33 0.87 1.16 -4.43
N ILE A 34 2.12 1.45 -4.08
CA ILE A 34 2.78 2.71 -4.47
C ILE A 34 3.07 2.74 -5.97
N GLY A 35 3.15 3.95 -6.55
CA GLY A 35 3.44 4.14 -7.98
C GLY A 35 2.27 3.86 -8.93
N ILE A 36 1.14 3.34 -8.44
CA ILE A 36 -0.02 2.95 -9.29
C ILE A 36 -1.02 4.09 -9.53
N GLU A 37 -1.17 5.01 -8.57
CA GLU A 37 -2.18 6.08 -8.66
C GLU A 37 -1.63 7.30 -9.44
N CYS A 38 -0.99 8.26 -8.78
CA CYS A 38 -0.43 9.43 -9.48
C CYS A 38 1.04 9.28 -9.90
N GLY A 39 1.75 8.25 -9.44
CA GLY A 39 3.16 7.99 -9.76
C GLY A 39 4.20 8.97 -9.17
N LYS A 40 3.79 10.10 -8.57
CA LYS A 40 4.70 11.16 -8.08
C LYS A 40 5.70 10.72 -7.01
N CYS A 41 5.42 9.61 -6.32
CA CYS A 41 6.29 9.08 -5.28
C CYS A 41 7.45 8.21 -5.81
N ILE A 42 7.45 7.84 -7.09
CA ILE A 42 8.35 6.80 -7.62
C ILE A 42 9.82 7.14 -7.39
N ASP A 43 10.24 8.36 -7.73
CA ASP A 43 11.65 8.77 -7.59
C ASP A 43 12.07 8.84 -6.12
N SER A 44 11.24 9.46 -5.27
CA SER A 44 11.52 9.57 -3.83
C SER A 44 11.54 8.22 -3.12
N VAL A 45 10.66 7.28 -3.51
CA VAL A 45 10.65 5.93 -2.92
C VAL A 45 11.85 5.11 -3.41
N ARG A 46 12.26 5.26 -4.68
CA ARG A 46 13.49 4.63 -5.18
C ARG A 46 14.71 5.12 -4.43
N GLU A 47 14.85 6.43 -4.26
CA GLU A 47 15.96 7.00 -3.49
C GLU A 47 15.97 6.49 -2.05
N ALA A 48 14.81 6.41 -1.40
CA ALA A 48 14.70 5.84 -0.06
C ALA A 48 15.07 4.35 -0.02
N LEU A 49 14.62 3.57 -1.01
CA LEU A 49 14.97 2.15 -1.15
C LEU A 49 16.49 1.98 -1.31
N ASP A 50 17.09 2.72 -2.24
CA ASP A 50 18.53 2.66 -2.52
C ASP A 50 19.34 3.08 -1.29
N ALA A 51 18.94 4.13 -0.59
CA ALA A 51 19.56 4.55 0.66
C ALA A 51 19.48 3.46 1.75
N CYS A 52 18.36 2.75 1.87
CA CYS A 52 18.20 1.65 2.81
C CYS A 52 19.10 0.45 2.46
N LEU A 53 19.33 0.19 1.17
CA LEU A 53 20.16 -0.92 0.70
C LEU A 53 21.67 -0.61 0.76
N ALA A 54 22.03 0.67 0.60
CA ALA A 54 23.43 1.12 0.63
C ALA A 54 23.96 1.34 2.06
N ALA A 55 23.10 1.66 3.02
CA ALA A 55 23.52 1.89 4.40
C ALA A 55 23.77 0.55 5.14
N PRO A 56 24.89 0.39 5.88
CA PRO A 56 24.98 -0.65 6.90
C PRO A 56 23.87 -0.43 7.94
N PRO A 57 23.32 -1.48 8.58
CA PRO A 57 22.23 -1.35 9.54
C PRO A 57 22.63 -0.35 10.63
N GLN A 58 22.03 0.84 10.58
CA GLN A 58 22.32 1.91 11.54
C GLN A 58 21.64 1.49 12.85
N ASP A 59 22.46 1.23 13.86
CA ASP A 59 22.09 0.79 15.20
C ASP A 59 20.77 1.41 15.71
N MET A 60 19.78 0.53 15.81
CA MET A 60 18.73 0.44 16.81
C MET A 60 18.57 1.64 17.78
N ALA A 61 17.88 2.68 17.32
CA ALA A 61 17.07 3.53 18.18
C ALA A 61 15.66 3.66 17.58
N ALA A 62 14.92 2.54 17.64
CA ALA A 62 13.48 2.44 17.91
C ALA A 62 12.89 1.17 17.28
N ALA A 63 13.16 0.03 17.92
CA ALA A 63 12.32 -1.15 17.82
C ALA A 63 10.84 -0.76 18.06
N ALA A 64 9.98 -1.14 17.11
CA ALA A 64 8.52 -1.26 17.25
C ALA A 64 8.17 -2.73 17.67
N PRO A 65 6.92 -3.28 17.64
CA PRO A 65 5.55 -2.78 17.33
C PRO A 65 4.44 -3.48 18.24
N PRO A 66 3.14 -3.79 17.88
CA PRO A 66 2.57 -4.28 16.59
C PRO A 66 1.30 -3.59 16.03
N ALA A 67 1.21 -3.61 14.70
CA ALA A 67 0.06 -3.93 13.85
C ALA A 67 -1.39 -3.79 14.39
N ALA A 68 -2.14 -2.87 13.79
CA ALA A 68 -3.52 -3.03 13.34
C ALA A 68 -3.72 -2.01 12.20
N ALA A 69 -4.10 -2.31 10.96
CA ALA A 69 -4.59 -3.51 10.33
C ALA A 69 -4.05 -3.52 8.88
N GLN A 70 -3.40 -4.59 8.48
CA GLN A 70 -3.25 -4.92 7.06
C GLN A 70 -4.11 -6.16 6.82
N ALA A 71 -5.40 -5.92 6.59
CA ALA A 71 -6.25 -6.90 5.96
C ALA A 71 -5.94 -6.88 4.45
N GLY A 72 -5.53 -8.03 3.91
CA GLY A 72 -5.45 -8.26 2.47
C GLY A 72 -4.04 -8.50 1.92
N ALA A 73 -3.32 -9.48 2.45
CA ALA A 73 -2.37 -10.21 1.61
C ALA A 73 -3.19 -11.19 0.74
N ALA A 74 -3.37 -10.88 -0.54
CA ALA A 74 -3.74 -11.88 -1.55
C ALA A 74 -2.46 -12.62 -2.00
N PRO A 75 -2.50 -13.95 -2.21
CA PRO A 75 -1.31 -14.74 -2.55
C PRO A 75 -0.80 -14.45 -3.98
N PRO A 76 0.49 -14.74 -4.28
CA PRO A 76 1.01 -14.64 -5.63
C PRO A 76 0.60 -15.88 -6.44
N GLY A 77 -0.05 -15.64 -7.57
CA GLY A 77 -0.51 -16.69 -8.47
C GLY A 77 -1.50 -16.11 -9.45
N ALA A 78 -1.03 -15.86 -10.67
CA ALA A 78 -1.80 -15.45 -11.82
C ALA A 78 -3.14 -16.20 -11.95
N ASP A 79 -4.22 -15.45 -12.21
CA ASP A 79 -4.96 -15.69 -13.45
C ASP A 79 -5.63 -14.39 -13.94
N LEU A 80 -5.17 -14.01 -15.13
CA LEU A 80 -5.83 -13.28 -16.22
C LEU A 80 -7.18 -12.61 -15.93
N ALA A 81 -7.23 -11.29 -16.17
CA ALA A 81 -8.49 -10.61 -16.48
C ALA A 81 -9.12 -11.21 -17.76
N PRO A 82 -10.45 -11.15 -17.92
CA PRO A 82 -10.99 -9.91 -18.46
C PRO A 82 -12.23 -9.42 -17.73
N ALA A 83 -12.36 -8.10 -17.68
CA ALA A 83 -13.60 -7.43 -17.28
C ALA A 83 -14.77 -7.88 -18.16
N PRO A 84 -15.96 -8.10 -17.59
CA PRO A 84 -17.20 -7.86 -18.29
C PRO A 84 -17.78 -6.50 -17.87
N ALA A 85 -18.19 -5.78 -18.91
CA ALA A 85 -19.02 -4.61 -18.84
C ALA A 85 -20.32 -4.84 -18.04
N ALA A 86 -20.91 -3.71 -17.65
CA ALA A 86 -22.33 -3.48 -17.41
C ALA A 86 -22.82 -3.41 -15.96
N ALA A 87 -23.50 -2.28 -15.74
CA ALA A 87 -24.64 -2.08 -14.85
C ALA A 87 -24.36 -1.95 -13.34
N GLN A 88 -24.23 -0.68 -12.93
CA GLN A 88 -24.79 -0.25 -11.65
C GLN A 88 -26.32 -0.43 -11.70
N PRO A 89 -26.98 -0.96 -10.66
CA PRO A 89 -28.35 -0.58 -10.38
C PRO A 89 -28.45 0.19 -9.06
N ALA A 90 -29.13 1.32 -9.16
CA ALA A 90 -29.63 2.13 -8.07
C ALA A 90 -30.57 1.30 -7.18
N SER A 91 -30.29 1.22 -5.87
CA SER A 91 -31.28 0.76 -4.88
C SER A 91 -30.98 1.12 -3.41
N GLN A 92 -29.87 1.78 -3.08
CA GLN A 92 -29.53 2.02 -1.66
C GLN A 92 -30.16 3.30 -1.07
N GLN A 93 -31.07 3.98 -1.81
CA GLN A 93 -31.71 5.22 -1.40
C GLN A 93 -33.21 5.04 -1.09
N THR A 94 -33.63 3.97 -0.42
CA THR A 94 -35.05 3.86 0.02
C THR A 94 -35.21 3.10 1.33
N ALA A 95 -34.49 3.51 2.39
CA ALA A 95 -34.67 2.94 3.73
C ALA A 95 -34.94 3.98 4.84
N TRP A 96 -35.27 5.24 4.50
CA TRP A 96 -35.49 6.30 5.50
C TRP A 96 -36.95 6.80 5.61
N PHE A 97 -37.85 6.47 4.68
CA PHE A 97 -39.20 7.05 4.65
C PHE A 97 -40.35 6.08 5.00
N ALA A 98 -40.08 4.98 5.70
CA ALA A 98 -41.14 4.11 6.21
C ALA A 98 -40.83 3.70 7.65
N ILE A 99 -41.28 4.52 8.61
CA ILE A 99 -41.80 4.20 9.95
C ILE A 99 -41.82 5.54 10.70
N ASP A 100 -42.93 6.27 10.59
CA ASP A 100 -43.50 7.08 11.69
C ASP A 100 -44.91 7.51 11.23
N LEU A 101 -45.88 6.62 11.50
CA LEU A 101 -47.31 6.90 11.52
C LEU A 101 -47.85 6.41 12.87
#